data_AF-A0A947R018-F1
#
_entry.id   AF-A0A947R018-F1
#
_cell.length_a   1.000
_cell.length_b   1.000
_cell.length_c   1.000
_cell.angle_alpha   90.00
_cell.angle_beta   90.00
_cell.angle_gamma   90.00
#
_symmetry.space_group_name_H-M   'P 1'
#
loop_
_entity.id
_entity.type
_entity.pdbx_description
1 polymer ?
#
loop_
_entity_poly.entity_id
_entity_poly.type
_entity_poly.pdbx_seq_one_letter_code
_entity_poly.pdbx_strand_id
1 'polypeptide(L)'
;MPVWHSLCRIIVKINSHEILISVFTFEKEEKNKKFHRVERYYGSFVRSFALPDNVDETRADASFKDGMLSLDIPKTEESKQKAIDIKVK
;
A
#
# COMPACT_ATOMS: atom_id res chain seq x y z
N MET A 1 -7.05 7.47 26.28
CA MET A 1 -6.23 6.94 25.16
C MET A 1 -5.78 8.11 24.31
N PRO A 2 -4.51 8.56 24.35
CA PRO A 2 -4.15 9.78 23.66
C PRO A 2 -3.96 9.51 22.16
N VAL A 3 -4.91 9.98 21.37
CA VAL A 3 -4.75 10.82 20.16
C VAL A 3 -3.38 10.75 19.45
N TRP A 4 -3.14 9.74 18.60
CA TRP A 4 -1.99 9.69 17.66
C TRP A 4 -2.41 9.31 16.23
N HIS A 5 -3.68 9.53 15.86
CA HIS A 5 -4.15 9.26 14.49
C HIS A 5 -3.84 10.39 13.49
N SER A 6 -3.24 11.51 13.92
CA SER A 6 -3.41 12.77 13.18
C SER A 6 -2.31 13.17 12.21
N LEU A 7 -1.20 12.42 12.08
CA LEU A 7 -0.08 12.83 11.21
C LEU A 7 0.65 11.64 10.57
N CYS A 8 -0.10 10.66 10.08
CA CYS A 8 0.43 9.62 9.18
C CYS A 8 -0.02 9.94 7.76
N ARG A 9 0.91 10.23 6.86
CA ARG A 9 0.62 10.45 5.44
C ARG A 9 0.97 9.18 4.67
N ILE A 10 -0.03 8.57 4.06
CA ILE A 10 0.12 7.40 3.18
C ILE A 10 -0.01 7.88 1.74
N ILE A 11 0.94 7.51 0.90
CA ILE A 11 0.94 7.75 -0.54
C ILE A 11 1.05 6.41 -1.24
N VAL A 12 0.15 6.14 -2.17
CA VAL A 12 0.16 4.97 -3.04
C VAL A 12 0.33 5.46 -4.47
N LYS A 13 1.30 4.88 -5.20
CA LYS A 13 1.49 5.08 -6.63
C LYS A 13 1.41 3.74 -7.33
N ILE A 14 0.72 3.70 -8.46
CA ILE A 14 0.58 2.52 -9.31
C ILE A 14 1.13 2.90 -10.68
N ASN A 15 2.00 2.03 -11.19
CA ASN A 15 2.53 2.02 -12.55
C ASN A 15 2.27 0.62 -13.15
N SER A 16 2.53 0.43 -14.45
CA SER A 16 2.17 -0.83 -15.15
C SER A 16 2.80 -2.12 -14.62
N HIS A 17 3.93 -2.03 -13.93
CA HIS A 17 4.59 -3.21 -13.35
C HIS A 17 4.94 -3.07 -11.88
N GLU A 18 4.58 -1.96 -11.24
CA GLU A 18 4.92 -1.74 -9.84
C GLU A 18 3.88 -0.93 -9.07
N ILE A 19 3.70 -1.28 -7.81
CA ILE A 19 3.06 -0.44 -6.80
C ILE A 19 4.16 0.09 -5.89
N LEU A 20 4.14 1.38 -5.60
CA LEU A 20 4.97 2.01 -4.57
C LEU A 20 4.07 2.54 -3.44
N ILE A 21 4.31 2.05 -2.22
CA ILE A 21 3.65 2.53 -1.01
C ILE A 21 4.67 3.32 -0.21
N SER A 22 4.35 4.57 0.13
CA SER A 22 5.19 5.43 0.96
C SER A 22 4.39 5.96 2.15
N VAL A 23 4.90 5.77 3.35
CA VAL A 23 4.27 6.19 4.61
C VAL A 23 5.23 7.15 5.31
N PHE A 24 4.70 8.27 5.80
CA PHE A 24 5.45 9.27 6.57
C PHE A 24 4.73 9.52 7.89
N THR A 25 5.38 9.25 9.01
CA THR A 25 4.88 9.62 10.33
C THR A 25 5.61 10.87 10.81
N PHE A 26 4.88 11.92 11.17
CA PHE A 26 5.49 13.10 11.79
C PHE A 26 5.45 12.97 13.32
N GLU A 27 6.60 13.13 13.96
CA GLU A 27 6.65 13.39 15.39
C GLU A 27 6.47 14.90 15.65
N LYS A 28 5.69 15.24 16.68
CA LYS A 28 5.85 16.55 17.32
C LYS A 28 7.09 16.47 18.20
N GLU A 29 8.06 17.35 17.97
CA GLU A 29 9.18 17.55 18.90
C GLU A 29 8.63 17.99 20.27
N GLU A 30 8.42 17.04 21.19
CA GLU A 30 8.15 17.33 22.59
C GLU A 30 9.48 17.49 23.32
N LYS A 31 10.08 18.69 23.19
CA LYS A 31 11.42 19.05 23.72
C LYS A 31 11.62 18.84 25.24
N ASN A 32 10.58 18.47 25.99
CA ASN A 32 10.59 18.33 27.45
C ASN A 32 10.18 16.94 27.97
N LYS A 33 9.99 15.91 27.14
CA LYS A 33 9.70 14.55 27.63
C LYS A 33 10.93 13.66 27.57
N LYS A 34 11.37 13.16 28.75
CA LYS A 34 12.32 12.05 28.85
C LYS A 34 11.58 10.75 28.59
N PHE A 35 11.83 10.12 27.44
CA PHE A 35 11.32 8.79 27.15
C PHE A 35 12.20 7.74 27.85
N HIS A 36 11.61 6.90 28.71
CA HIS A 36 12.30 5.74 29.27
C HIS A 36 12.45 4.61 28.26
N ARG A 37 11.49 4.49 27.33
CA ARG A 37 11.49 3.49 26.26
C ARG A 37 10.62 3.94 25.10
N VAL A 38 11.08 3.69 23.88
CA VAL A 38 10.35 3.90 22.64
C VAL A 38 10.37 2.57 21.87
N GLU A 39 9.19 1.99 21.64
CA GLU A 39 9.07 0.67 21.00
C GLU A 39 8.45 0.74 19.59
N ARG A 40 7.83 1.88 19.26
CA ARG A 40 7.22 2.11 17.95
C ARG A 40 8.22 2.79 17.03
N TYR A 41 8.27 2.33 15.79
CA TYR A 41 9.05 2.98 14.76
C TYR A 41 8.37 4.29 14.34
N TYR A 42 9.17 5.35 14.23
CA TYR A 42 8.78 6.63 13.67
C TYR A 42 9.72 6.95 12.52
N GLY A 43 9.18 7.52 11.44
CA GLY A 43 9.93 7.95 10.27
C GLY A 43 9.17 7.71 8.97
N SER A 44 9.92 7.54 7.89
CA SER A 44 9.38 7.13 6.61
C SER A 44 9.54 5.63 6.40
N PHE A 45 8.58 5.04 5.68
CA PHE A 45 8.61 3.67 5.22
C PHE A 45 8.23 3.64 3.74
N VAL A 46 8.98 2.89 2.93
CA VAL A 46 8.69 2.71 1.51
C VAL A 46 8.74 1.22 1.18
N ARG A 47 7.74 0.75 0.45
CA ARG A 47 7.69 -0.63 -0.06
C ARG A 47 7.21 -0.63 -1.51
N SER A 48 7.84 -1.45 -2.33
CA SER A 48 7.39 -1.72 -3.70
C SER A 48 6.91 -3.17 -3.86
N PHE A 49 5.98 -3.36 -4.79
CA PHE A 49 5.47 -4.67 -5.19
C PHE A 49 5.44 -4.74 -6.70
N ALA A 50 5.90 -5.84 -7.28
CA ALA A 50 5.76 -6.08 -8.72
C ALA A 50 4.30 -6.42 -9.06
N LEU A 51 3.79 -5.82 -10.12
CA LEU A 51 2.49 -6.11 -10.69
C LEU A 51 2.64 -6.95 -11.96
N PRO A 52 1.68 -7.86 -12.22
CA PRO A 52 1.59 -8.52 -13.51
C PRO A 52 1.02 -7.56 -14.57
N ASP A 53 1.33 -7.83 -15.84
CA ASP A 53 1.01 -6.95 -16.98
C ASP A 53 -0.50 -6.79 -17.25
N ASN A 54 -1.31 -7.62 -16.61
CA ASN A 54 -2.75 -7.71 -16.81
C ASN A 54 -3.57 -6.93 -15.77
N VAL A 55 -3.08 -5.78 -15.34
CA VAL A 55 -3.73 -4.93 -14.33
C VAL A 55 -4.38 -3.72 -14.99
N ASP A 56 -5.57 -3.36 -14.54
CA ASP A 56 -6.23 -2.11 -14.93
C ASP A 56 -6.01 -1.03 -13.87
N GLU A 57 -5.00 -0.19 -14.10
CA GLU A 57 -4.62 0.90 -13.21
C GLU A 57 -5.71 1.95 -13.04
N THR A 58 -6.58 2.14 -14.04
CA THR A 58 -7.60 3.20 -14.06
C THR A 58 -8.76 2.94 -13.09
N ARG A 59 -8.95 1.67 -12.71
CA ARG A 59 -10.00 1.21 -11.80
C ARG A 59 -9.46 0.77 -10.44
N ALA A 60 -8.21 1.07 -10.13
CA ALA A 60 -7.64 0.75 -8.83
C ALA A 60 -8.25 1.62 -7.73
N ASP A 61 -8.54 1.01 -6.59
CA ASP A 61 -9.07 1.67 -5.39
C ASP A 61 -8.19 1.37 -4.17
N ALA A 62 -8.24 2.24 -3.16
CA ALA A 62 -7.48 2.12 -1.93
C ALA A 62 -8.30 2.63 -0.73
N SER A 63 -8.33 1.85 0.34
CA SER A 63 -8.95 2.23 1.61
C SER A 63 -7.99 2.05 2.78
N PHE A 64 -8.08 2.94 3.77
CA PHE A 64 -7.31 2.84 5.00
C PHE A 64 -8.25 2.88 6.20
N LYS A 65 -8.34 1.76 6.92
CA LYS A 65 -9.23 1.62 8.07
C LYS A 65 -8.55 0.81 9.16
N ASP A 66 -8.67 1.26 10.40
CA ASP A 66 -8.16 0.58 11.60
C ASP A 66 -6.67 0.19 11.51
N GLY A 67 -5.86 1.03 10.85
CA GLY A 67 -4.42 0.81 10.68
C GLY A 67 -4.05 -0.11 9.50
N MET A 68 -5.02 -0.58 8.71
CA MET A 68 -4.81 -1.44 7.55
C MET A 68 -5.05 -0.68 6.25
N LEU A 69 -4.06 -0.71 5.35
CA LEU A 69 -4.19 -0.24 3.97
C LEU A 69 -4.61 -1.42 3.08
N SER A 70 -5.78 -1.31 2.46
CA SER A 70 -6.29 -2.27 1.47
C SER A 70 -6.23 -1.64 0.08
N LEU A 71 -5.70 -2.40 -0.89
CA LEU A 71 -5.61 -2.00 -2.29
C LEU A 71 -6.39 -3.00 -3.14
N ASP A 72 -7.38 -2.49 -3.87
CA ASP A 72 -8.19 -3.28 -4.80
C ASP A 72 -7.77 -2.93 -6.22
N ILE A 73 -7.08 -3.88 -6.87
CA ILE A 73 -6.46 -3.68 -8.19
C ILE A 73 -7.06 -4.71 -9.15
N PRO A 74 -8.02 -4.30 -10.00
CA PRO A 74 -8.69 -5.22 -10.91
C PRO A 74 -7.77 -5.65 -12.04
N LYS A 75 -7.99 -6.87 -12.54
CA LYS A 75 -7.31 -7.36 -13.75
C LYS A 75 -8.00 -6.83 -15.01
N THR A 76 -7.25 -6.71 -16.10
CA THR A 76 -7.79 -6.36 -17.42
C THR A 76 -8.72 -7.44 -17.95
N GLU A 77 -9.68 -7.05 -18.80
CA GLU A 77 -10.65 -7.98 -19.38
C GLU A 77 -9.99 -9.05 -20.27
N GLU A 78 -8.86 -8.71 -20.90
CA GLU A 78 -8.04 -9.61 -21.72
C GLU A 78 -7.43 -10.77 -20.90
N SER A 79 -7.35 -10.62 -19.57
CA SER A 79 -6.88 -11.67 -18.67
C SER A 79 -7.94 -12.67 -18.23
N LYS A 80 -9.19 -12.55 -18.70
CA LYS A 80 -10.16 -13.63 -18.57
C LYS A 80 -9.69 -14.77 -19.49
N GLN A 81 -8.81 -15.62 -18.98
CA GLN A 81 -8.16 -16.71 -19.69
C GLN A 81 -9.21 -17.52 -20.45
N LYS A 82 -9.12 -17.53 -21.79
CA LYS A 82 -9.85 -18.50 -22.60
C LYS A 82 -9.20 -19.86 -22.36
N ALA A 83 -9.96 -20.83 -21.86
CA ALA A 83 -9.49 -22.21 -21.82
C ALA A 83 -9.13 -22.65 -23.25
N ILE A 84 -7.93 -23.19 -23.42
CA ILE A 84 -7.48 -23.75 -24.69
C ILE A 84 -7.50 -25.28 -24.52
N ASP A 85 -8.40 -25.95 -25.23
CA ASP A 85 -8.41 -27.41 -25.31
C ASP A 85 -7.24 -27.87 -26.19
N ILE A 86 -6.27 -28.55 -25.59
CA ILE A 86 -5.15 -29.17 -26.31
C ILE A 86 -5.55 -30.61 -26.65
N LYS A 87 -5.73 -30.92 -27.93
CA LYS A 87 -5.91 -32.31 -28.39
C LYS A 87 -4.56 -33.04 -28.39
N VAL A 88 -4.47 -34.09 -27.59
CA VAL A 88 -3.34 -35.04 -27.59
C VAL A 88 -3.40 -35.91 -28.85
N LYS A 89 -2.25 -36.21 -29.44
CA LYS A 89 -2.09 -37.06 -30.63
C LYS A 89 -1.56 -38.43 -30.23
#